data_AF-A0A1Q8L3S9-F1
#
_entry.id   AF-A0A1Q8L3S9-F1
#
_cell.length_a   1.000
_cell.length_b   1.000
_cell.length_c   1.000
_cell.angle_alpha   90.00
_cell.angle_beta   90.00
_cell.angle_gamma   90.00
#
_symmetry.space_group_name_H-M   'P 1'
#
loop_
_entity.id
_entity.type
_entity.pdbx_description
1 polymer ?
#
loop_
_entity_poly.entity_id
_entity_poly.type
_entity_poly.pdbx_seq_one_letter_code
_entity_poly.pdbx_strand_id
1 'polypeptide(L)'
;MRFLLRPGWIAFVVAVLAFAVACYTLLAPWQFDRESERSAQSRAIATADATPAVGFDTLVPPGTGIGAEDQWRRVTLTGSFDRAAETLVRLRVVDGAPAFEVLTPLRLTDGRTVVVNRGSIPAADRGAVPEYAAAPAGPVTVEGRLRLDETDPQGRPPLVENGTRQVYVSDSRSVAAATGLTPVEGVVVLEAGQPGVLDPIPIAPVGGGAPFSNFSYALQWLTFGAVALIALGLFIRLELLQRNGKRETAGSLRDQLSGRDGFGDEPAPDGRVTDRAADGADGGADDGRRDTARDAAGSGPGAG
;
A
#
# COMPACT_ATOMS: atom_id res chain seq x y z
N MET A 1 4.69 -42.17 7.57
CA MET A 1 3.98 -41.37 8.60
C MET A 1 4.90 -40.88 9.72
N ARG A 2 5.58 -41.73 10.52
CA ARG A 2 6.36 -41.37 11.75
C ARG A 2 7.52 -40.35 11.64
N PHE A 3 7.70 -39.68 10.49
CA PHE A 3 8.63 -38.55 10.30
C PHE A 3 7.95 -37.17 10.39
N LEU A 4 6.66 -37.07 10.01
CA LEU A 4 5.89 -35.83 10.19
C LEU A 4 5.75 -35.44 11.67
N LEU A 5 6.01 -36.41 12.57
CA LEU A 5 6.01 -36.27 14.02
C LEU A 5 7.39 -35.86 14.60
N ARG A 6 8.39 -35.51 13.78
CA ARG A 6 9.64 -34.91 14.31
C ARG A 6 9.36 -33.46 14.74
N PRO A 7 9.77 -33.02 15.94
CA PRO A 7 9.34 -31.75 16.51
C PRO A 7 9.71 -30.53 15.63
N GLY A 8 10.92 -30.50 15.06
CA GLY A 8 11.31 -29.42 14.13
C GLY A 8 10.52 -29.41 12.81
N TRP A 9 9.99 -30.56 12.37
CA TRP A 9 9.16 -30.66 11.17
C TRP A 9 7.72 -30.21 11.45
N ILE A 10 7.16 -30.58 12.61
CA ILE A 10 5.89 -30.03 13.11
C ILE A 10 6.01 -28.50 13.23
N ALA A 11 7.06 -28.00 13.90
CA ALA A 11 7.28 -26.58 14.13
C ALA A 11 7.37 -25.79 12.81
N PHE A 12 8.07 -26.32 11.80
CA PHE A 12 8.13 -25.70 10.47
C PHE A 12 6.75 -25.63 9.80
N VAL A 13 5.99 -26.74 9.78
CA VAL A 13 4.63 -26.76 9.20
C VAL A 13 3.70 -25.80 9.93
N VAL A 14 3.73 -25.78 11.26
CA VAL A 14 2.93 -24.86 12.08
C VAL A 14 3.33 -23.40 11.82
N ALA A 15 4.61 -23.08 11.69
CA ALA A 15 5.07 -21.73 11.37
C ALA A 15 4.62 -21.26 9.98
N VAL A 16 4.70 -22.12 8.95
CA VAL A 16 4.22 -21.79 7.59
C VAL A 16 2.70 -21.60 7.57
N LEU A 17 1.94 -22.45 8.26
CA LEU A 17 0.48 -22.30 8.38
C LEU A 17 0.10 -21.04 9.16
N ALA A 18 0.78 -20.74 10.27
CA ALA A 18 0.54 -19.53 11.06
C ALA A 18 0.86 -18.25 10.27
N PHE A 19 1.95 -18.24 9.50
CA PHE A 19 2.29 -17.14 8.59
C PHE A 19 1.22 -16.97 7.50
N ALA A 20 0.80 -18.05 6.84
CA ALA A 20 -0.25 -17.99 5.83
C ALA A 20 -1.58 -17.46 6.43
N VAL A 21 -1.99 -17.94 7.60
CA VAL A 21 -3.17 -17.41 8.32
C VAL A 21 -3.01 -15.91 8.59
N ALA A 22 -1.88 -15.46 9.14
CA ALA A 22 -1.63 -14.04 9.41
C ALA A 22 -1.67 -13.18 8.14
N CYS A 23 -1.21 -13.67 6.99
CA CYS A 23 -1.36 -12.99 5.69
C CYS A 23 -2.83 -12.75 5.33
N TYR A 24 -3.69 -13.77 5.48
CA TYR A 24 -5.11 -13.69 5.10
C TYR A 24 -6.01 -13.01 6.15
N THR A 25 -5.71 -13.11 7.44
CA THR A 25 -6.60 -12.63 8.52
C THR A 25 -6.15 -11.34 9.21
N LEU A 26 -4.89 -10.92 9.06
CA LEU A 26 -4.36 -9.71 9.69
C LEU A 26 -3.74 -8.74 8.67
N LEU A 27 -2.75 -9.20 7.90
CA LEU A 27 -1.91 -8.33 7.09
C LEU A 27 -2.64 -7.78 5.84
N ALA A 28 -3.39 -8.61 5.11
CA ALA A 28 -4.20 -8.14 3.99
C ALA A 28 -5.44 -7.33 4.45
N PRO A 29 -6.26 -7.77 5.44
CA PRO A 29 -7.39 -6.98 5.94
C PRO A 29 -7.00 -5.58 6.43
N TRP A 30 -5.92 -5.46 7.20
CA TRP A 30 -5.43 -4.16 7.71
C TRP A 30 -5.06 -3.16 6.59
N GLN A 31 -4.69 -3.64 5.40
CA GLN A 31 -4.47 -2.79 4.22
C GLN A 31 -5.78 -2.40 3.51
N PHE A 32 -6.82 -3.23 3.57
CA PHE A 32 -8.14 -2.92 3.02
C PHE A 32 -8.95 -1.96 3.90
N ASP A 33 -8.88 -2.10 5.23
CA ASP A 33 -9.57 -1.22 6.17
C ASP A 33 -9.14 0.25 5.95
N ARG A 34 -7.83 0.46 5.80
CA ARG A 34 -7.19 1.74 5.44
C ARG A 34 -7.73 2.38 4.16
N GLU A 35 -8.06 1.58 3.15
CA GLU A 35 -8.63 2.08 1.89
C GLU A 35 -10.16 2.32 2.01
N SER A 36 -10.83 1.62 2.93
CA SER A 36 -12.25 1.84 3.23
C SER A 36 -12.50 3.19 3.92
N GLU A 37 -11.64 3.57 4.88
CA GLU A 37 -11.61 4.90 5.51
C GLU A 37 -11.44 6.00 4.45
N ARG A 38 -10.49 5.79 3.53
CA ARG A 38 -10.21 6.70 2.41
C ARG A 38 -11.42 6.86 1.48
N SER A 39 -12.05 5.74 1.10
CA SER A 39 -13.24 5.70 0.24
C SER A 39 -14.48 6.33 0.91
N ALA A 40 -14.58 6.28 2.24
CA ALA A 40 -15.61 7.00 2.99
C ALA A 40 -15.37 8.53 2.94
N GLN A 41 -14.14 8.99 3.21
CA GLN A 41 -13.79 10.41 3.12
C GLN A 41 -14.02 10.97 1.72
N SER A 42 -13.53 10.30 0.66
CA SER A 42 -13.72 10.73 -0.73
C SER A 42 -15.21 10.87 -1.12
N ARG A 43 -16.09 9.99 -0.62
CA ARG A 43 -17.53 10.08 -0.87
C ARG A 43 -18.20 11.19 -0.06
N ALA A 44 -17.76 11.44 1.17
CA ALA A 44 -18.24 12.57 1.96
C ALA A 44 -17.90 13.90 1.27
N ILE A 45 -16.64 14.06 0.84
CA ILE A 45 -16.16 15.21 0.06
C ILE A 45 -16.97 15.39 -1.23
N ALA A 46 -17.09 14.34 -2.06
CA ALA A 46 -17.84 14.42 -3.32
C ALA A 46 -19.34 14.73 -3.14
N THR A 47 -19.94 14.33 -2.01
CA THR A 47 -21.34 14.65 -1.68
C THR A 47 -21.48 16.10 -1.18
N ALA A 48 -20.51 16.57 -0.40
CA ALA A 48 -20.45 17.96 0.06
C ALA A 48 -20.19 18.94 -1.09
N ASP A 49 -19.33 18.60 -2.05
CA ASP A 49 -19.02 19.41 -3.24
C ASP A 49 -20.22 19.53 -4.19
N ALA A 50 -21.11 18.53 -4.23
CA ALA A 50 -22.38 18.59 -4.94
C ALA A 50 -23.45 19.46 -4.22
N THR A 51 -23.16 19.94 -3.01
CA THR A 51 -24.07 20.74 -2.18
C THR A 51 -23.65 22.23 -2.18
N PRO A 52 -24.55 23.18 -2.46
CA PRO A 52 -24.25 24.60 -2.36
C PRO A 52 -23.78 25.02 -0.95
N ALA A 53 -22.99 26.08 -0.86
CA ALA A 53 -22.60 26.67 0.41
C ALA A 53 -23.84 27.25 1.12
N VAL A 54 -23.84 27.18 2.45
CA VAL A 54 -24.89 27.74 3.33
C VAL A 54 -24.30 28.68 4.37
N GLY A 55 -25.11 29.49 5.04
CA GLY A 55 -24.64 30.34 6.13
C GLY A 55 -23.99 29.50 7.24
N PHE A 56 -22.84 29.92 7.76
CA PHE A 56 -22.14 29.21 8.84
C PHE A 56 -23.02 29.01 10.08
N ASP A 57 -23.87 29.99 10.40
CA ASP A 57 -24.91 29.95 11.43
C ASP A 57 -25.97 28.87 11.22
N THR A 58 -26.18 28.41 9.98
CA THR A 58 -27.16 27.36 9.64
C THR A 58 -26.68 25.95 10.03
N LEU A 59 -25.37 25.70 10.01
CA LEU A 59 -24.77 24.41 10.41
C LEU A 59 -24.11 24.48 11.79
N VAL A 60 -23.64 25.66 12.20
CA VAL A 60 -23.02 25.91 13.50
C VAL A 60 -23.77 27.06 14.19
N PRO A 61 -24.88 26.78 14.89
CA PRO A 61 -25.60 27.76 15.70
C PRO A 61 -24.74 28.40 16.81
N PRO A 62 -25.16 29.54 17.38
CA PRO A 62 -24.51 30.12 18.55
C PRO A 62 -24.50 29.13 19.74
N GLY A 63 -23.31 28.83 20.26
CA GLY A 63 -23.12 27.92 21.39
C GLY A 63 -22.78 26.47 21.03
N THR A 64 -22.69 26.11 19.74
CA THR A 64 -22.19 24.80 19.29
C THR A 64 -20.82 24.92 18.61
N GLY A 65 -20.11 23.78 18.50
CA GLY A 65 -18.97 23.61 17.60
C GLY A 65 -19.37 23.05 16.24
N ILE A 66 -18.39 22.78 15.38
CA ILE A 66 -18.59 22.04 14.12
C ILE A 66 -18.94 20.57 14.42
N GLY A 67 -20.07 20.08 13.89
CA GLY A 67 -20.48 18.67 13.97
C GLY A 67 -19.63 17.76 13.08
N ALA A 68 -19.57 16.46 13.41
CA ALA A 68 -18.84 15.47 12.62
C ALA A 68 -19.59 15.13 11.32
N GLU A 69 -20.91 15.18 11.37
CA GLU A 69 -21.87 15.08 10.28
C GLU A 69 -21.75 16.21 9.25
N ASP A 70 -21.30 17.38 9.68
CA ASP A 70 -21.11 18.57 8.84
C ASP A 70 -19.65 18.78 8.40
N GLN A 71 -18.74 17.86 8.73
CA GLN A 71 -17.38 17.88 8.20
C GLN A 71 -17.40 17.85 6.66
N TRP A 72 -16.53 18.65 6.04
CA TRP A 72 -16.44 18.90 4.59
C TRP A 72 -17.55 19.74 3.97
N ARG A 73 -18.65 20.05 4.69
CA ARG A 73 -19.71 20.94 4.17
C ARG A 73 -19.16 22.32 3.85
N ARG A 74 -19.58 22.85 2.71
CA ARG A 74 -19.28 24.22 2.26
C ARG A 74 -20.14 25.22 3.04
N VAL A 75 -19.50 26.26 3.57
CA VAL A 75 -20.15 27.35 4.33
C VAL A 75 -19.66 28.71 3.86
N THR A 76 -20.52 29.71 3.97
CA THR A 76 -20.21 31.12 3.73
C THR A 76 -20.12 31.85 5.07
N LEU A 77 -19.04 32.61 5.29
CA LEU A 77 -18.80 33.42 6.47
C LEU A 77 -18.64 34.88 6.07
N THR A 78 -19.08 35.82 6.92
CA THR A 78 -18.83 37.25 6.77
C THR A 78 -18.26 37.82 8.07
N GLY A 79 -17.12 38.52 7.98
CA GLY A 79 -16.37 38.97 9.16
C GLY A 79 -15.13 39.78 8.80
N SER A 80 -14.22 39.97 9.75
CA SER A 80 -12.91 40.61 9.54
C SER A 80 -11.78 39.77 10.16
N PHE A 81 -10.68 39.62 9.44
CA PHE A 81 -9.54 38.81 9.89
C PHE A 81 -8.74 39.50 10.99
N ASP A 82 -8.58 38.83 12.13
CA ASP A 82 -7.69 39.24 13.21
C ASP A 82 -6.26 38.79 12.94
N ARG A 83 -5.57 39.56 12.09
CA ARG A 83 -4.14 39.34 11.76
C ARG A 83 -3.25 39.34 13.00
N ALA A 84 -3.60 40.08 14.05
CA ALA A 84 -2.80 40.15 15.28
C ALA A 84 -2.86 38.83 16.09
N ALA A 85 -3.81 37.95 15.77
CA ALA A 85 -3.96 36.60 16.30
C ALA A 85 -3.56 35.48 15.32
N GLU A 86 -2.97 35.80 14.16
CA GLU A 86 -2.51 34.79 13.18
C GLU A 86 -1.47 33.84 13.80
N THR A 87 -1.56 32.55 13.43
CA THR A 87 -0.81 31.44 14.00
C THR A 87 -0.56 30.38 12.91
N LEU A 88 0.63 29.76 12.87
CA LEU A 88 0.98 28.78 11.84
C LEU A 88 0.94 27.33 12.35
N VAL A 89 0.38 26.40 11.57
CA VAL A 89 0.59 24.97 11.79
C VAL A 89 1.94 24.57 11.21
N ARG A 90 2.86 24.10 12.05
CA ARG A 90 4.22 23.71 11.66
C ARG A 90 4.33 22.21 11.33
N LEU A 91 5.42 21.82 10.68
CA LEU A 91 5.72 20.42 10.29
C LEU A 91 4.65 19.80 9.36
N ARG A 92 4.01 20.61 8.51
CA ARG A 92 3.06 20.12 7.50
C ARG A 92 3.83 19.75 6.23
N VAL A 93 3.20 18.94 5.39
CA VAL A 93 3.73 18.54 4.07
C VAL A 93 2.59 18.65 3.08
N VAL A 94 2.76 19.51 2.07
CA VAL A 94 1.79 19.74 0.98
C VAL A 94 2.49 19.42 -0.33
N ASP A 95 1.85 18.61 -1.17
CA ASP A 95 2.38 18.08 -2.44
C ASP A 95 3.83 17.54 -2.39
N GLY A 96 4.20 16.97 -1.23
CA GLY A 96 5.51 16.37 -0.97
C GLY A 96 6.59 17.34 -0.46
N ALA A 97 6.32 18.65 -0.42
CA ALA A 97 7.22 19.66 0.10
C ALA A 97 6.91 20.03 1.57
N PRO A 98 7.90 20.33 2.42
CA PRO A 98 7.68 20.89 3.74
C PRO A 98 6.94 22.23 3.68
N ALA A 99 5.94 22.41 4.53
CA ALA A 99 5.03 23.55 4.50
C ALA A 99 4.59 23.97 5.92
N PHE A 100 3.98 25.15 5.99
CA PHE A 100 3.13 25.59 7.09
C PHE A 100 1.70 25.77 6.59
N GLU A 101 0.70 25.64 7.47
CA GLU A 101 -0.67 26.09 7.18
C GLU A 101 -0.98 27.36 7.99
N VAL A 102 -1.67 28.33 7.40
CA VAL A 102 -1.89 29.65 8.01
C VAL A 102 -3.27 29.73 8.65
N LEU A 103 -3.33 29.75 9.99
CA LEU A 103 -4.56 29.90 10.76
C LEU A 103 -4.75 31.36 11.19
N THR A 104 -5.78 32.01 10.67
CA THR A 104 -6.12 33.40 11.00
C THR A 104 -7.55 33.45 11.55
N PRO A 105 -7.75 33.88 12.80
CA PRO A 105 -9.11 34.02 13.35
C PRO A 105 -9.92 35.05 12.56
N LEU A 106 -11.13 34.68 12.16
CA LEU A 106 -12.12 35.56 11.54
C LEU A 106 -13.15 35.96 12.60
N ARG A 107 -13.27 37.26 12.87
CA ARG A 107 -14.31 37.81 13.75
C ARG A 107 -15.57 38.06 12.92
N LEU A 108 -16.62 37.28 13.18
CA LEU A 108 -17.89 37.35 12.45
C LEU A 108 -18.70 38.60 12.83
N THR A 109 -19.66 38.96 11.98
CA THR A 109 -20.59 40.08 12.24
C THR A 109 -21.51 39.86 13.44
N ASP A 110 -21.69 38.62 13.91
CA ASP A 110 -22.41 38.27 15.13
C ASP A 110 -21.55 38.29 16.40
N GLY A 111 -20.26 38.65 16.28
CA GLY A 111 -19.30 38.73 17.38
C GLY A 111 -18.57 37.43 17.71
N ARG A 112 -18.97 36.28 17.12
CA ARG A 112 -18.22 35.02 17.27
C ARG A 112 -16.87 35.11 16.56
N THR A 113 -15.92 34.31 17.01
CA THR A 113 -14.61 34.15 16.36
C THR A 113 -14.50 32.73 15.82
N VAL A 114 -14.10 32.56 14.56
CA VAL A 114 -13.91 31.24 13.92
C VAL A 114 -12.47 31.14 13.45
N VAL A 115 -11.81 30.01 13.67
CA VAL A 115 -10.46 29.79 13.13
C VAL A 115 -10.57 29.46 11.64
N VAL A 116 -9.96 30.28 10.80
CA VAL A 116 -9.95 30.08 9.35
C VAL A 116 -8.54 29.69 8.92
N ASN A 117 -8.40 28.48 8.38
CA ASN A 117 -7.22 28.00 7.69
C ASN A 117 -7.24 28.57 6.26
N ARG A 118 -6.28 29.47 5.98
CA ARG A 118 -6.20 30.21 4.72
C ARG A 118 -5.48 29.45 3.61
N GLY A 119 -4.96 28.25 3.89
CA GLY A 119 -4.10 27.52 2.97
C GLY A 119 -2.67 27.34 3.47
N SER A 120 -1.85 26.76 2.60
CA SER A 120 -0.44 26.46 2.84
C SER A 120 0.47 27.63 2.45
N ILE A 121 1.69 27.60 2.99
CA ILE A 121 2.87 28.27 2.47
C ILE A 121 4.04 27.27 2.48
N PRO A 122 4.89 27.22 1.44
CA PRO A 122 6.08 26.38 1.46
C PRO A 122 7.04 26.86 2.55
N ALA A 123 7.71 25.94 3.24
CA ALA A 123 8.76 26.31 4.17
C ALA A 123 10.01 26.76 3.41
N ALA A 124 10.62 27.86 3.86
CA ALA A 124 11.89 28.35 3.32
C ALA A 124 13.08 27.52 3.84
N ASP A 125 14.29 27.87 3.40
CA ASP A 125 15.53 27.19 3.79
C ASP A 125 15.61 26.90 5.30
N ARG A 126 16.01 25.66 5.62
CA ARG A 126 16.11 25.12 7.00
C ARG A 126 14.78 25.10 7.78
N GLY A 127 13.64 25.24 7.11
CA GLY A 127 12.33 25.24 7.74
C GLY A 127 11.89 26.61 8.26
N ALA A 128 12.47 27.70 7.76
CA ALA A 128 12.04 29.05 8.12
C ALA A 128 10.67 29.40 7.51
N VAL A 129 9.97 30.34 8.14
CA VAL A 129 8.72 30.92 7.60
C VAL A 129 9.10 31.97 6.54
N PRO A 130 8.60 31.87 5.29
CA PRO A 130 8.83 32.90 4.25
C PRO A 130 7.96 34.15 4.50
N GLU A 131 8.17 35.19 3.68
CA GLU A 131 7.15 36.23 3.51
C GLU A 131 5.98 35.69 2.66
N TYR A 132 4.74 36.01 3.03
CA TYR A 132 3.53 35.59 2.34
C TYR A 132 2.44 36.68 2.43
N ALA A 133 1.40 36.57 1.60
CA ALA A 133 0.34 37.57 1.56
C ALA A 133 -0.45 37.62 2.88
N ALA A 134 -0.46 38.78 3.54
CA ALA A 134 -1.30 39.03 4.71
C ALA A 134 -2.79 38.88 4.36
N ALA A 135 -3.62 38.51 5.34
CA ALA A 135 -5.07 38.44 5.14
C ALA A 135 -5.65 39.81 4.71
N PRO A 136 -6.83 39.87 4.04
CA PRO A 136 -7.50 41.12 3.67
C PRO A 136 -7.75 42.09 4.82
N ALA A 137 -7.94 43.37 4.50
CA ALA A 137 -8.24 44.42 5.48
C ALA A 137 -9.76 44.64 5.59
N GLY A 138 -10.28 44.70 6.81
CA GLY A 138 -11.69 45.02 7.07
C GLY A 138 -12.65 43.87 6.70
N PRO A 139 -13.92 44.19 6.45
CA PRO A 139 -14.95 43.19 6.18
C PRO A 139 -14.73 42.42 4.88
N VAL A 140 -14.86 41.10 4.95
CA VAL A 140 -14.88 40.17 3.82
C VAL A 140 -16.00 39.15 3.99
N THR A 141 -16.51 38.66 2.87
CA THR A 141 -17.28 37.41 2.78
C THR A 141 -16.39 36.36 2.12
N VAL A 142 -16.36 35.16 2.70
CA VAL A 142 -15.51 34.05 2.25
C VAL A 142 -16.29 32.73 2.29
N GLU A 143 -16.02 31.83 1.35
CA GLU A 143 -16.48 30.44 1.42
C GLU A 143 -15.35 29.49 1.86
N GLY A 144 -15.71 28.42 2.57
CA GLY A 144 -14.77 27.42 3.05
C GLY A 144 -15.47 26.11 3.43
N ARG A 145 -14.69 25.04 3.64
CA ARG A 145 -15.19 23.75 4.14
C ARG A 145 -14.99 23.63 5.65
N LEU A 146 -16.01 23.14 6.35
CA LEU A 146 -15.96 22.82 7.77
C LEU A 146 -15.00 21.66 8.05
N ARG A 147 -14.16 21.77 9.08
CA ARG A 147 -13.25 20.74 9.57
C ARG A 147 -13.38 20.63 11.09
N LEU A 148 -13.36 19.40 11.59
CA LEU A 148 -13.15 19.16 13.03
C LEU A 148 -11.72 19.53 13.41
N ASP A 149 -11.53 19.86 14.68
CA ASP A 149 -10.21 20.09 15.23
C ASP A 149 -9.33 18.84 15.17
N GLU A 150 -8.13 19.00 14.63
CA GLU A 150 -7.11 17.96 14.69
C GLU A 150 -6.65 17.74 16.16
N THR A 151 -6.28 16.51 16.49
CA THR A 151 -5.79 16.16 17.84
C THR A 151 -4.29 15.91 17.78
N ASP A 152 -3.51 16.64 18.58
CA ASP A 152 -2.10 16.34 18.79
C ASP A 152 -1.94 15.20 19.84
N PRO A 153 -1.49 13.99 19.47
CA PRO A 153 -1.33 12.90 20.43
C PRO A 153 -0.20 13.14 21.43
N GLN A 154 0.66 14.14 21.20
CA GLN A 154 1.72 14.55 22.12
C GLN A 154 1.34 15.76 22.99
N GLY A 155 0.17 16.38 22.78
CA GLY A 155 -0.33 17.51 23.59
C GLY A 155 0.64 18.69 23.69
N ARG A 156 1.38 19.01 22.62
CA ARG A 156 2.47 19.98 22.65
C ARG A 156 1.92 21.41 22.78
N PRO A 157 2.52 22.26 23.64
CA PRO A 157 2.08 23.65 23.76
C PRO A 157 2.40 24.45 22.47
N PRO A 158 1.65 25.53 22.20
CA PRO A 158 2.05 26.54 21.23
C PRO A 158 3.44 27.11 21.55
N LEU A 159 4.17 27.51 20.51
CA LEU A 159 5.47 28.16 20.63
C LEU A 159 5.51 29.49 19.87
N VAL A 160 6.49 30.33 20.17
CA VAL A 160 6.80 31.54 19.39
C VAL A 160 8.24 31.42 18.88
N GLU A 161 8.40 31.51 17.56
CA GLU A 161 9.69 31.38 16.87
C GLU A 161 9.79 32.51 15.85
N ASN A 162 10.88 33.29 15.91
CA ASN A 162 11.11 34.48 15.08
C ASN A 162 9.98 35.54 15.11
N GLY A 163 9.22 35.60 16.20
CA GLY A 163 8.08 36.49 16.39
C GLY A 163 6.71 35.90 15.97
N THR A 164 6.72 34.76 15.27
CA THR A 164 5.50 34.10 14.79
C THR A 164 5.06 32.99 15.74
N ARG A 165 3.75 32.95 16.08
CA ARG A 165 3.15 31.83 16.82
C ARG A 165 3.06 30.60 15.94
N GLN A 166 3.43 29.44 16.47
CA GLN A 166 3.29 28.15 15.80
C GLN A 166 2.62 27.10 16.71
N VAL A 167 1.81 26.24 16.09
CA VAL A 167 1.12 25.08 16.69
C VAL A 167 1.38 23.83 15.86
N TYR A 168 1.11 22.64 16.39
CA TYR A 168 1.46 21.36 15.74
C TYR A 168 0.32 20.71 14.94
N VAL A 169 -0.91 21.21 15.07
CA VAL A 169 -2.13 20.66 14.46
C VAL A 169 -3.10 21.79 14.09
N SER A 170 -3.98 21.55 13.11
CA SER A 170 -5.06 22.49 12.74
C SER A 170 -6.21 22.38 13.75
N ASP A 171 -6.10 23.13 14.85
CA ASP A 171 -6.93 22.99 16.05
C ASP A 171 -7.30 24.35 16.68
N SER A 172 -8.60 24.61 16.86
CA SER A 172 -9.15 25.82 17.44
C SER A 172 -8.64 26.07 18.88
N ARG A 173 -8.44 24.99 19.65
CA ARG A 173 -8.01 25.04 21.06
C ARG A 173 -6.53 25.40 21.17
N SER A 174 -5.69 24.91 20.25
CA SER A 174 -4.30 25.32 20.10
C SER A 174 -4.17 26.79 19.70
N VAL A 175 -5.03 27.29 18.81
CA VAL A 175 -5.08 28.73 18.48
C VAL A 175 -5.58 29.55 19.67
N ALA A 176 -6.59 29.07 20.42
CA ALA A 176 -7.06 29.70 21.64
C ALA A 176 -5.92 29.84 22.68
N ALA A 177 -5.18 28.76 22.93
CA ALA A 177 -4.03 28.75 23.83
C ALA A 177 -2.87 29.66 23.35
N ALA A 178 -2.69 29.80 22.03
CA ALA A 178 -1.66 30.66 21.45
C ALA A 178 -2.01 32.16 21.48
N THR A 179 -3.30 32.52 21.55
CA THR A 179 -3.79 33.89 21.30
C THR A 179 -4.60 34.51 22.44
N GLY A 180 -5.08 33.71 23.39
CA GLY A 180 -6.03 34.14 24.43
C GLY A 180 -7.46 34.35 23.93
N LEU A 181 -7.77 33.98 22.69
CA LEU A 181 -9.12 34.07 22.12
C LEU A 181 -9.98 32.86 22.49
N THR A 182 -11.31 33.03 22.42
CA THR A 182 -12.30 31.96 22.54
C THR A 182 -12.99 31.73 21.19
N PRO A 183 -12.38 30.98 20.26
CA PRO A 183 -13.01 30.62 19.00
C PRO A 183 -14.13 29.60 19.20
N VAL A 184 -14.98 29.47 18.18
CA VAL A 184 -15.87 28.32 17.98
C VAL A 184 -15.00 27.06 17.74
N GLU A 185 -15.42 25.91 18.28
CA GLU A 185 -14.71 24.64 18.14
C GLU A 185 -14.73 24.12 16.69
N GLY A 186 -13.58 23.70 16.18
CA GLY A 186 -13.34 23.38 14.78
C GLY A 186 -12.72 24.51 13.96
N VAL A 187 -12.42 24.21 12.69
CA VAL A 187 -11.71 25.09 11.74
C VAL A 187 -12.46 25.16 10.42
N VAL A 188 -12.40 26.31 9.72
CA VAL A 188 -12.87 26.43 8.33
C VAL A 188 -11.67 26.54 7.40
N VAL A 189 -11.57 25.68 6.39
CA VAL A 189 -10.53 25.75 5.35
C VAL A 189 -11.07 26.55 4.16
N LEU A 190 -10.40 27.64 3.78
CA LEU A 190 -10.79 28.44 2.61
C LEU A 190 -10.67 27.67 1.30
N GLU A 191 -11.57 27.98 0.37
CA GLU A 191 -11.50 27.46 -0.99
C GLU A 191 -10.66 28.33 -1.94
N ALA A 192 -10.29 27.77 -3.08
CA ALA A 192 -9.54 28.48 -4.12
C ALA A 192 -10.30 29.74 -4.60
N GLY A 193 -9.56 30.83 -4.83
CA GLY A 193 -10.10 32.12 -5.27
C GLY A 193 -10.77 32.97 -4.19
N GLN A 194 -10.86 32.49 -2.94
CA GLN A 194 -11.52 33.22 -1.85
C GLN A 194 -10.66 34.37 -1.29
N PRO A 195 -11.26 35.49 -0.82
CA PRO A 195 -10.52 36.61 -0.26
C PRO A 195 -9.54 36.23 0.86
N GLY A 196 -8.24 36.28 0.55
CA GLY A 196 -7.17 35.98 1.50
C GLY A 196 -6.69 34.53 1.53
N VAL A 197 -7.19 33.65 0.64
CA VAL A 197 -6.59 32.33 0.43
C VAL A 197 -5.14 32.47 -0.03
N LEU A 198 -4.32 31.51 0.38
CA LEU A 198 -2.93 31.33 -0.04
C LEU A 198 -2.90 30.17 -1.04
N ASP A 199 -2.00 29.20 -0.87
CA ASP A 199 -2.08 27.93 -1.58
C ASP A 199 -3.22 27.06 -0.99
N PRO A 200 -4.33 26.76 -1.70
CA PRO A 200 -5.47 26.08 -1.09
C PRO A 200 -5.12 24.65 -0.67
N ILE A 201 -5.44 24.25 0.57
CA ILE A 201 -5.13 22.88 1.05
C ILE A 201 -5.81 21.86 0.11
N PRO A 202 -5.06 20.97 -0.56
CA PRO A 202 -5.65 20.01 -1.47
C PRO A 202 -6.54 19.04 -0.69
N ILE A 203 -7.73 18.75 -1.22
CA ILE A 203 -8.67 17.77 -0.62
C ILE A 203 -8.23 16.33 -0.91
N ALA A 204 -6.91 16.08 -0.90
CA ALA A 204 -6.32 14.76 -1.02
C ALA A 204 -6.72 13.92 0.22
N PRO A 205 -7.42 12.78 0.06
CA PRO A 205 -7.80 11.94 1.19
C PRO A 205 -6.56 11.47 1.95
N VAL A 206 -6.55 11.69 3.27
CA VAL A 206 -5.33 11.84 4.09
C VAL A 206 -4.41 10.62 3.98
N GLY A 207 -3.34 10.77 3.21
CA GLY A 207 -2.33 9.73 2.99
C GLY A 207 -1.65 9.85 1.63
N GLY A 208 -0.36 10.19 1.60
CA GLY A 208 0.46 10.34 0.39
C GLY A 208 0.79 9.05 -0.38
N GLY A 209 -0.08 8.03 -0.31
CA GLY A 209 -0.01 6.83 -1.14
C GLY A 209 -0.90 6.97 -2.38
N ALA A 210 -0.39 6.54 -3.53
CA ALA A 210 -1.15 6.51 -4.79
C ALA A 210 -2.42 5.63 -4.64
N PRO A 211 -3.51 5.87 -5.41
CA PRO A 211 -4.78 5.13 -5.28
C PRO A 211 -4.73 3.60 -5.46
N PHE A 212 -3.56 3.04 -5.80
CA PHE A 212 -3.35 1.61 -6.02
C PHE A 212 -2.18 1.03 -5.21
N SER A 213 -1.42 1.84 -4.45
CA SER A 213 -0.21 1.36 -3.75
C SER A 213 -0.55 0.32 -2.68
N ASN A 214 -1.53 0.63 -1.83
CA ASN A 214 -1.95 -0.24 -0.72
C ASN A 214 -2.56 -1.55 -1.24
N PHE A 215 -3.38 -1.46 -2.30
CA PHE A 215 -3.98 -2.64 -2.97
C PHE A 215 -2.90 -3.59 -3.51
N SER A 216 -1.86 -3.06 -4.17
CA SER A 216 -0.75 -3.89 -4.67
C SER A 216 0.01 -4.60 -3.54
N TYR A 217 0.17 -3.95 -2.38
CA TYR A 217 0.81 -4.52 -1.20
C TYR A 217 -0.07 -5.57 -0.50
N ALA A 218 -1.38 -5.34 -0.41
CA ALA A 218 -2.34 -6.36 0.04
C ALA A 218 -2.29 -7.62 -0.84
N LEU A 219 -2.24 -7.44 -2.17
CA LEU A 219 -2.11 -8.55 -3.13
C LEU A 219 -0.76 -9.28 -3.01
N GLN A 220 0.33 -8.59 -2.65
CA GLN A 220 1.61 -9.23 -2.33
C GLN A 220 1.48 -10.15 -1.10
N TRP A 221 0.81 -9.73 -0.01
CA TRP A 221 0.59 -10.60 1.15
C TRP A 221 -0.26 -11.84 0.82
N LEU A 222 -1.32 -11.67 0.02
CA LEU A 222 -2.13 -12.80 -0.47
C LEU A 222 -1.30 -13.76 -1.34
N THR A 223 -0.38 -13.22 -2.14
CA THR A 223 0.55 -13.99 -2.99
C THR A 223 1.60 -14.72 -2.15
N PHE A 224 2.18 -14.10 -1.11
CA PHE A 224 3.11 -14.76 -0.20
C PHE A 224 2.43 -15.90 0.58
N GLY A 225 1.19 -15.71 1.02
CA GLY A 225 0.38 -16.79 1.62
C GLY A 225 0.19 -17.97 0.66
N ALA A 226 -0.20 -17.69 -0.59
CA ALA A 226 -0.42 -18.72 -1.60
C ALA A 226 0.88 -19.46 -1.98
N VAL A 227 1.97 -18.72 -2.21
CA VAL A 227 3.29 -19.30 -2.55
C VAL A 227 3.84 -20.14 -1.40
N ALA A 228 3.67 -19.71 -0.13
CA ALA A 228 4.09 -20.49 1.03
C ALA A 228 3.35 -21.84 1.14
N LEU A 229 2.03 -21.84 0.90
CA LEU A 229 1.21 -23.06 0.89
C LEU A 229 1.55 -23.99 -0.29
N ILE A 230 1.76 -23.43 -1.49
CA ILE A 230 2.17 -24.19 -2.69
C ILE A 230 3.56 -24.80 -2.49
N ALA A 231 4.53 -24.02 -2.00
CA ALA A 231 5.88 -24.48 -1.71
C ALA A 231 5.88 -25.60 -0.66
N LEU A 232 5.08 -25.47 0.41
CA LEU A 232 4.90 -26.51 1.41
C LEU A 232 4.33 -27.81 0.80
N GLY A 233 3.27 -27.71 -0.01
CA GLY A 233 2.67 -28.86 -0.69
C GLY A 233 3.63 -29.56 -1.65
N LEU A 234 4.38 -28.79 -2.45
CA LEU A 234 5.41 -29.31 -3.37
C LEU A 234 6.58 -29.94 -2.60
N PHE A 235 7.05 -29.33 -1.51
CA PHE A 235 8.13 -29.87 -0.69
C PHE A 235 7.74 -31.19 -0.01
N ILE A 236 6.51 -31.28 0.51
CA ILE A 236 5.94 -32.54 1.03
C ILE A 236 5.89 -33.61 -0.08
N ARG A 237 5.43 -33.25 -1.28
CA ARG A 237 5.38 -34.19 -2.43
C ARG A 237 6.77 -34.67 -2.84
N LEU A 238 7.76 -33.77 -2.90
CA LEU A 238 9.14 -34.09 -3.28
C LEU A 238 9.82 -34.98 -2.24
N GLU A 239 9.68 -34.69 -0.95
CA GLU A 239 10.23 -35.54 0.14
C GLU A 239 9.58 -36.94 0.16
N LEU A 240 8.30 -37.05 -0.21
CA LEU A 240 7.64 -38.35 -0.39
C LEU A 240 8.19 -39.12 -1.60
N LEU A 241 8.34 -38.46 -2.75
CA LEU A 241 8.86 -39.10 -3.98
C LEU A 241 10.33 -39.52 -3.85
N GLN A 242 11.20 -38.65 -3.32
CA GLN A 242 12.61 -38.98 -3.07
C GLN A 242 12.78 -40.16 -2.10
N ARG A 243 11.83 -40.36 -1.18
CA ARG A 243 11.80 -41.51 -0.26
C ARG A 243 11.27 -42.79 -0.88
N ASN A 244 10.36 -42.71 -1.84
CA ASN A 244 9.96 -43.89 -2.62
C ASN A 244 11.14 -44.38 -3.46
N GLY A 245 11.79 -43.48 -4.22
CA GLY A 245 13.01 -43.82 -4.97
C GLY A 245 14.12 -44.40 -4.08
N LYS A 246 14.45 -43.74 -2.95
CA LYS A 246 15.44 -44.30 -1.99
C LYS A 246 15.03 -45.64 -1.37
N ARG A 247 13.74 -45.96 -1.28
CA ARG A 247 13.25 -47.27 -0.82
C ARG A 247 13.36 -48.34 -1.90
N GLU A 248 13.09 -48.00 -3.15
CA GLU A 248 13.26 -48.89 -4.31
C GLU A 248 14.76 -49.20 -4.50
N THR A 249 15.64 -48.20 -4.46
CA THR A 249 17.10 -48.41 -4.52
C THR A 249 17.60 -49.24 -3.33
N ALA A 250 17.14 -48.97 -2.10
CA ALA A 250 17.53 -49.75 -0.93
C ALA A 250 16.94 -51.16 -0.90
N GLY A 251 15.80 -51.40 -1.57
CA GLY A 251 15.25 -52.73 -1.81
C GLY A 251 16.11 -53.51 -2.81
N SER A 252 16.34 -52.95 -3.99
CA SER A 252 17.15 -53.54 -5.06
C SER A 252 18.58 -53.86 -4.60
N LEU A 253 19.25 -52.94 -3.89
CA LEU A 253 20.58 -53.18 -3.33
C LEU A 253 20.56 -54.32 -2.29
N ARG A 254 19.47 -54.48 -1.54
CA ARG A 254 19.32 -55.53 -0.51
C ARG A 254 19.01 -56.90 -1.12
N ASP A 255 18.25 -56.96 -2.22
CA ASP A 255 18.07 -58.20 -3.00
C ASP A 255 19.40 -58.67 -3.56
N GLN A 256 20.16 -57.78 -4.23
CA GLN A 256 21.50 -58.08 -4.77
C GLN A 256 22.45 -58.58 -3.67
N LEU A 257 22.50 -57.89 -2.53
CA LEU A 257 23.32 -58.30 -1.37
C LEU A 257 22.81 -59.57 -0.66
N SER A 258 21.58 -60.03 -0.94
CA SER A 258 21.04 -61.28 -0.39
C SER A 258 21.39 -62.52 -1.23
N GLY A 259 22.07 -62.36 -2.36
CA GLY A 259 22.64 -63.47 -3.13
C GLY A 259 21.61 -64.38 -3.79
N ARG A 260 20.46 -63.84 -4.23
CA ARG A 260 19.41 -64.63 -4.89
C ARG A 260 19.78 -65.09 -6.31
N ASP A 261 20.79 -64.49 -6.93
CA ASP A 261 21.30 -64.82 -8.26
C ASP A 261 22.40 -65.91 -8.18
N GLY A 262 22.00 -67.11 -7.77
CA GLY A 262 22.87 -68.30 -7.72
C GLY A 262 22.75 -69.17 -8.98
N PHE A 263 23.83 -69.25 -9.77
CA PHE A 263 23.91 -70.11 -10.96
C PHE A 263 23.97 -71.61 -10.61
N GLY A 264 23.38 -72.46 -11.47
CA GLY A 264 23.77 -73.87 -11.60
C GLY A 264 22.64 -74.85 -11.97
N ASP A 265 22.50 -75.19 -13.25
CA ASP A 265 22.77 -76.56 -13.75
C ASP A 265 22.76 -76.66 -15.29
N GLU A 266 23.75 -77.36 -15.87
CA GLU A 266 23.84 -77.84 -17.27
C GLU A 266 25.06 -78.79 -17.39
N PRO A 267 25.14 -79.80 -18.30
CA PRO A 267 24.21 -80.24 -19.37
C PRO A 267 23.58 -81.65 -19.07
N ALA A 268 23.40 -82.71 -19.88
CA ALA A 268 23.87 -83.16 -21.22
C ALA A 268 22.91 -84.26 -21.84
N PRO A 269 23.24 -85.12 -22.85
CA PRO A 269 22.42 -85.16 -24.09
C PRO A 269 21.87 -86.51 -24.63
N ASP A 270 20.81 -86.45 -25.46
CA ASP A 270 20.31 -87.43 -26.47
C ASP A 270 19.47 -86.66 -27.55
N GLY A 271 19.32 -87.07 -28.83
CA GLY A 271 20.03 -88.14 -29.55
C GLY A 271 19.44 -88.61 -30.91
N ARG A 272 18.14 -88.40 -31.25
CA ARG A 272 17.50 -89.04 -32.45
C ARG A 272 17.02 -88.14 -33.61
N VAL A 273 17.67 -88.38 -34.75
CA VAL A 273 17.24 -88.33 -36.18
C VAL A 273 15.73 -88.56 -36.40
N THR A 274 14.97 -87.85 -37.27
CA THR A 274 15.04 -87.69 -38.76
C THR A 274 14.67 -86.26 -39.24
N ASP A 275 15.37 -85.62 -40.19
CA ASP A 275 15.26 -85.73 -41.69
C ASP A 275 13.92 -85.15 -42.25
N ARG A 276 13.81 -84.31 -43.31
CA ARG A 276 14.73 -83.97 -44.42
C ARG A 276 14.35 -82.66 -45.18
N ALA A 277 15.34 -81.83 -45.54
CA ALA A 277 15.40 -80.84 -46.66
C ALA A 277 14.28 -79.74 -46.80
N ALA A 278 14.43 -78.64 -47.57
CA ALA A 278 15.48 -78.22 -48.51
C ALA A 278 15.72 -76.67 -48.53
N ASP A 279 16.76 -76.28 -49.28
CA ASP A 279 17.21 -74.93 -49.70
C ASP A 279 16.10 -73.93 -50.12
N GLY A 280 16.26 -72.60 -50.15
CA GLY A 280 17.43 -71.71 -50.00
C GLY A 280 17.08 -70.28 -50.52
N ALA A 281 17.98 -69.31 -50.77
CA ALA A 281 19.40 -69.14 -50.44
C ALA A 281 19.89 -67.69 -50.75
N ASP A 282 20.82 -67.16 -49.93
CA ASP A 282 21.98 -66.31 -50.31
C ASP A 282 21.83 -64.82 -50.80
N GLY A 283 22.90 -64.04 -50.62
CA GLY A 283 23.08 -62.61 -51.01
C GLY A 283 22.58 -61.55 -50.00
N GLY A 284 23.19 -60.36 -49.81
CA GLY A 284 24.37 -59.70 -50.41
C GLY A 284 24.71 -58.35 -49.69
N ALA A 285 25.80 -57.65 -50.04
CA ALA A 285 26.52 -56.66 -49.19
C ALA A 285 26.75 -55.20 -49.74
N ASP A 286 27.64 -54.43 -49.06
CA ASP A 286 28.08 -52.99 -49.06
C ASP A 286 28.74 -52.41 -50.37
N ASP A 287 29.04 -51.12 -50.64
CA ASP A 287 29.09 -49.78 -49.95
C ASP A 287 28.42 -48.68 -50.81
N GLY A 288 28.02 -47.54 -50.20
CA GLY A 288 27.59 -46.31 -50.91
C GLY A 288 26.63 -45.43 -50.10
N ARG A 289 26.97 -44.39 -49.32
CA ARG A 289 28.11 -43.45 -49.25
C ARG A 289 28.09 -42.30 -50.29
N ARG A 290 28.20 -41.05 -49.77
CA ARG A 290 28.50 -39.76 -50.45
C ARG A 290 27.34 -39.18 -51.33
N ASP A 291 27.27 -37.87 -51.63
CA ASP A 291 28.07 -36.69 -51.22
C ASP A 291 27.31 -35.35 -51.39
N THR A 292 27.88 -34.24 -50.88
CA THR A 292 27.71 -32.82 -51.33
C THR A 292 26.32 -32.14 -51.27
N ALA A 293 26.13 -30.82 -51.21
CA ALA A 293 26.97 -29.60 -51.07
C ALA A 293 26.18 -28.58 -50.17
N ARG A 294 26.71 -27.51 -49.54
CA ARG A 294 27.41 -26.30 -50.06
C ARG A 294 26.65 -25.61 -51.21
N ASP A 295 26.55 -24.28 -51.35
CA ASP A 295 27.07 -23.06 -50.70
C ASP A 295 26.05 -21.93 -51.07
N ALA A 296 26.06 -20.64 -50.68
CA ALA A 296 26.63 -19.83 -49.58
C ALA A 296 26.03 -18.39 -49.68
N ALA A 297 26.25 -17.54 -48.66
CA ALA A 297 26.19 -16.05 -48.67
C ALA A 297 24.87 -15.32 -49.08
N GLY A 298 24.58 -14.10 -48.60
CA GLY A 298 25.31 -13.24 -47.66
C GLY A 298 24.61 -11.90 -47.37
N SER A 299 25.38 -10.94 -46.84
CA SER A 299 25.08 -9.55 -46.43
C SER A 299 24.00 -8.75 -47.21
N GLY A 300 23.35 -7.72 -46.65
CA GLY A 300 23.63 -6.97 -45.40
C GLY A 300 22.55 -5.90 -45.07
N PRO A 301 22.83 -4.94 -44.16
CA PRO A 301 21.81 -4.10 -43.52
C PRO A 301 21.55 -2.73 -44.19
N GLY A 302 20.42 -2.11 -43.82
CA GLY A 302 20.10 -0.70 -44.08
C GLY A 302 19.22 -0.13 -42.96
N ALA A 303 19.37 1.16 -42.65
CA ALA A 303 18.63 1.87 -41.61
C ALA A 303 17.81 3.03 -42.20
N GLY A 304 16.77 3.45 -41.47
CA GLY A 304 15.90 4.59 -41.77
C GLY A 304 15.08 4.95 -40.53
#